data_AF-A0A176WLM5-F1
#
_entry.id   AF-A0A176WLM5-F1
#
_cell.length_a   1.000
_cell.length_b   1.000
_cell.length_c   1.000
_cell.angle_alpha   90.00
_cell.angle_beta   90.00
_cell.angle_gamma   90.00
#
_symmetry.space_group_name_H-M   'P 1'
#
loop_
_entity.id
_entity.type
_entity.pdbx_description
1 polymer ?
#
loop_
_entity_poly.entity_id
_entity_poly.type
_entity_poly.pdbx_seq_one_letter_code
_entity_poly.pdbx_strand_id
1 'polypeptide(L)'
;MGLGFKHRVSGGLGPSPAHRFQQINVESLGPFDLILKSISLIQDNAVLSAWIQLTIVLPAAIAMLLNHGFFYAIIHKFMPYPRPPSPPDELPETRPDIRMLIFIGIVLVVLGFVLTVNLVSAVFYVVSVVDQGESITFKDVLRALPGQWRRVAVTGFWGELFFAGMALVLILSQILIMMFFDVSRVPLLILIIVTFSVVRSFLFFIVTTLQMAYAVTVFEKLDGLAAYIRGWKLLKSRWWIALWIFVLLDLPKTMLGDALSAIVKSQQCLHMKRSDLYLQEWMAPTKPRWKSVHSSRSSAQTEQTTGFDSADTRESPEEKGENQ
;
A
#
# COMPACT_ATOMS: atom_id res chain seq x y z
N MET A 1 49.53 38.39 -12.97
CA MET A 1 48.60 37.51 -13.73
C MET A 1 47.32 37.38 -12.93
N GLY A 2 46.37 38.29 -13.16
CA GLY A 2 45.08 38.32 -12.46
C GLY A 2 43.97 38.03 -13.46
N LEU A 3 43.23 36.94 -13.22
CA LEU A 3 42.07 36.55 -14.03
C LEU A 3 40.91 37.51 -13.71
N GLY A 4 40.61 38.39 -14.66
CA GLY A 4 39.48 39.31 -14.60
C GLY A 4 38.15 38.56 -14.73
N PHE A 5 37.38 38.54 -13.64
CA PHE A 5 35.97 38.19 -13.65
C PHE A 5 35.19 39.20 -14.49
N LYS A 6 34.74 38.78 -15.67
CA LYS A 6 33.90 39.58 -16.55
C LYS A 6 32.45 39.43 -16.11
N HIS A 7 31.99 40.37 -15.28
CA HIS A 7 30.56 40.62 -15.04
C HIS A 7 29.85 40.82 -16.39
N ARG A 8 28.79 40.05 -16.63
CA ARG A 8 27.78 40.36 -17.66
C ARG A 8 26.41 40.36 -16.98
N VAL A 9 25.99 41.55 -16.58
CA VAL A 9 24.58 41.87 -16.30
C VAL A 9 24.19 43.00 -17.26
N SER A 10 23.33 42.69 -18.22
CA SER A 10 22.17 43.52 -18.55
C SER A 10 21.46 43.03 -19.80
N GLY A 11 20.13 42.98 -19.70
CA GLY A 11 19.31 43.63 -20.72
C GLY A 11 18.72 42.73 -21.78
N GLY A 12 17.82 41.85 -21.38
CA GLY A 12 16.77 41.34 -22.25
C GLY A 12 15.53 41.09 -21.42
N LEU A 13 14.62 42.07 -21.35
CA LEU A 13 13.25 41.89 -20.86
C LEU A 13 12.54 40.93 -21.84
N GLY A 14 12.84 39.64 -21.72
CA GLY A 14 11.92 38.60 -22.14
C GLY A 14 10.72 38.59 -21.18
N PRO A 15 9.51 38.23 -21.64
CA PRO A 15 8.38 38.11 -20.74
C PRO A 15 8.75 37.16 -19.59
N SER A 16 8.47 37.59 -18.36
CA SER A 16 8.62 36.81 -17.14
C SER A 16 8.09 35.38 -17.38
N PRO A 17 8.79 34.32 -16.93
CA PRO A 17 8.38 32.93 -17.17
C PRO A 17 6.96 32.60 -16.66
N ALA A 18 6.44 33.40 -15.72
CA ALA A 18 5.04 33.38 -15.28
C ALA A 18 4.01 33.63 -16.41
N HIS A 19 4.40 34.21 -17.55
CA HIS A 19 3.52 34.42 -18.70
C HIS A 19 3.46 33.23 -19.68
N ARG A 20 4.36 32.24 -19.59
CA ARG A 20 4.38 31.12 -20.54
C ARG A 20 3.16 30.19 -20.38
N PHE A 21 2.57 30.13 -19.18
CA PHE A 21 1.39 29.32 -18.89
C PHE A 21 0.07 30.07 -19.13
N GLN A 22 0.08 31.40 -19.13
CA GLN A 22 -1.09 32.21 -19.48
C GLN A 22 -1.36 32.25 -20.99
N GLN A 23 -0.35 31.96 -21.82
CA GLN A 23 -0.47 31.86 -23.28
C GLN A 23 -0.59 30.43 -23.82
N ILE A 24 -0.79 29.43 -22.95
CA ILE A 24 -1.19 28.12 -23.46
C ILE A 24 -2.65 28.27 -23.88
N ASN A 25 -2.91 28.14 -25.18
CA ASN A 25 -4.25 28.08 -25.75
C ASN A 25 -4.89 26.74 -25.36
N VAL A 26 -5.08 26.54 -24.06
CA VAL A 26 -5.63 25.35 -23.40
C VAL A 26 -7.07 25.05 -23.84
N GLU A 27 -7.69 25.93 -24.62
CA GLU A 27 -9.02 25.74 -25.22
C GLU A 27 -9.01 24.78 -26.42
N SER A 28 -7.85 24.52 -27.04
CA SER A 28 -7.75 23.64 -28.22
C SER A 28 -7.00 22.31 -28.01
N LEU A 29 -6.37 22.11 -26.86
CA LEU A 29 -5.55 20.91 -26.62
C LEU A 29 -6.42 19.73 -26.19
N GLY A 30 -6.26 18.60 -26.89
CA GLY A 30 -6.85 17.32 -26.50
C GLY A 30 -6.19 16.73 -25.25
N PRO A 31 -6.75 15.64 -24.69
CA PRO A 31 -6.21 15.00 -23.49
C PRO A 31 -4.83 14.38 -23.76
N PHE A 32 -4.61 13.86 -24.97
CA PHE A 32 -3.32 13.34 -25.41
C PHE A 32 -2.28 14.43 -25.57
N ASP A 33 -2.64 15.62 -26.07
CA ASP A 33 -1.71 16.74 -26.19
C ASP A 33 -1.26 17.23 -24.81
N LEU A 34 -2.18 17.27 -23.84
CA LEU A 34 -1.86 17.55 -22.45
C LEU A 34 -0.85 16.54 -21.88
N ILE A 35 -1.03 15.24 -22.17
CA ILE A 35 -0.11 14.20 -21.71
C ILE A 35 1.24 14.30 -22.41
N LEU A 36 1.26 14.42 -23.74
CA LEU A 36 2.49 14.56 -24.52
C LEU A 36 3.26 15.81 -24.11
N LYS A 37 2.58 16.92 -23.83
CA LYS A 37 3.20 18.13 -23.30
C LYS A 37 3.73 17.95 -21.89
N SER A 38 2.99 17.23 -21.04
CA SER A 38 3.47 16.88 -19.70
C SER A 38 4.72 16.00 -19.77
N ILE A 39 4.75 15.03 -20.71
CA ILE A 39 5.91 14.18 -20.97
C ILE A 39 7.08 14.99 -21.51
N SER A 40 6.86 15.92 -22.45
CA SER A 40 7.95 16.74 -22.99
C SER A 40 8.59 17.60 -21.90
N LEU A 41 7.79 18.18 -20.99
CA LEU A 41 8.30 18.95 -19.85
C LEU A 41 9.14 18.09 -18.90
N ILE A 42 8.72 16.84 -18.69
CA ILE A 42 9.48 15.86 -17.91
C ILE A 42 10.77 15.49 -18.64
N GLN A 43 10.74 15.32 -19.96
CA GLN A 43 11.91 14.96 -20.77
C GLN A 43 12.95 16.08 -20.79
N ASP A 44 12.51 17.34 -20.92
CA ASP A 44 13.38 18.52 -20.86
C ASP A 44 14.14 18.61 -19.52
N ASN A 45 13.59 18.01 -18.46
CA ASN A 45 14.18 17.95 -17.12
C ASN A 45 14.37 16.50 -16.64
N ALA A 46 14.63 15.55 -17.56
CA ALA A 46 14.55 14.11 -17.29
C ALA A 46 15.45 13.66 -16.15
N VAL A 47 16.66 14.22 -16.05
CA VAL A 47 17.61 13.89 -14.99
C VAL A 47 17.04 14.27 -13.63
N LEU A 48 16.53 15.50 -13.47
CA LEU A 48 15.95 15.96 -12.21
C LEU A 48 14.70 15.14 -11.85
N SER A 49 13.81 14.93 -12.81
CA SER A 49 12.61 14.11 -12.62
C SER A 49 12.96 12.67 -12.21
N ALA A 50 13.96 12.06 -12.86
CA ALA A 50 14.43 10.72 -12.52
C ALA A 50 15.01 10.67 -11.10
N TRP A 51 15.79 11.67 -10.69
CA TRP A 51 16.31 11.76 -9.32
C TRP A 51 15.19 11.85 -8.29
N ILE A 52 14.16 12.66 -8.53
CA ILE A 52 13.02 12.80 -7.61
C ILE A 52 12.20 11.52 -7.55
N GLN A 53 11.94 10.91 -8.70
CA GLN A 53 11.24 9.61 -8.75
C GLN A 53 12.03 8.54 -8.00
N LEU A 54 13.35 8.51 -8.14
CA LEU A 54 14.21 7.52 -7.50
C LEU A 54 14.42 7.76 -6.00
N THR A 55 14.47 9.02 -5.55
CA THR A 55 14.83 9.36 -4.15
C THR A 55 13.64 9.65 -3.25
N ILE A 56 12.50 10.09 -3.81
CA ILE A 56 11.30 10.42 -3.03
C ILE A 56 10.18 9.45 -3.36
N VAL A 57 9.84 9.29 -4.64
CA VAL A 57 8.67 8.51 -5.04
C VAL A 57 8.89 7.02 -4.78
N LEU A 58 10.05 6.48 -5.18
CA LEU A 58 10.35 5.06 -5.03
C LEU A 58 10.46 4.63 -3.55
N PRO A 59 11.20 5.34 -2.67
CA PRO A 59 11.26 4.97 -1.26
C PRO A 59 9.90 5.14 -0.56
N ALA A 60 9.15 6.20 -0.90
CA ALA A 60 7.79 6.37 -0.38
C ALA A 60 6.86 5.25 -0.85
N ALA A 61 6.95 4.81 -2.10
CA ALA A 61 6.17 3.69 -2.63
C ALA A 61 6.51 2.37 -1.92
N ILE A 62 7.80 2.09 -1.69
CA ILE A 62 8.25 0.93 -0.92
C ILE A 62 7.70 1.02 0.52
N ALA A 63 7.82 2.17 1.17
CA ALA A 63 7.32 2.38 2.52
C ALA A 63 5.80 2.21 2.59
N MET A 64 5.04 2.71 1.61
CA MET A 64 3.60 2.50 1.51
C MET A 64 3.23 1.03 1.27
N LEU A 65 3.95 0.32 0.41
CA LEU A 65 3.76 -1.11 0.16
C LEU A 65 4.01 -1.92 1.43
N LEU A 66 5.09 -1.61 2.16
CA LEU A 66 5.38 -2.22 3.45
C LEU A 66 4.27 -1.90 4.45
N ASN A 67 3.86 -0.64 4.56
CA ASN A 67 2.78 -0.22 5.45
C ASN A 67 1.47 -0.98 5.16
N HIS A 68 1.12 -1.16 3.88
CA HIS A 68 -0.04 -1.93 3.46
C HIS A 68 0.12 -3.43 3.74
N GLY A 69 1.30 -4.00 3.49
CA GLY A 69 1.62 -5.40 3.80
C GLY A 69 1.55 -5.70 5.30
N PHE A 70 2.08 -4.80 6.14
CA PHE A 70 1.95 -4.87 7.59
C PHE A 70 0.48 -4.82 8.01
N PHE A 71 -0.31 -3.90 7.45
CA PHE A 71 -1.74 -3.79 7.73
C PHE A 71 -2.49 -5.09 7.38
N TYR A 72 -2.19 -5.69 6.22
CA TYR A 72 -2.76 -6.98 5.81
C TYR A 72 -2.35 -8.13 6.75
N ALA A 73 -1.06 -8.23 7.08
CA ALA A 73 -0.55 -9.27 7.98
C ALA A 73 -1.18 -9.19 9.37
N ILE A 74 -1.36 -7.97 9.88
CA ILE A 74 -2.07 -7.70 11.13
C ILE A 74 -3.51 -8.18 11.01
N ILE A 75 -4.27 -7.72 10.01
CA ILE A 75 -5.69 -8.11 9.85
C ILE A 75 -5.85 -9.63 9.74
N HIS A 76 -5.00 -10.31 8.97
CA HIS A 76 -5.12 -11.75 8.76
C HIS A 76 -4.75 -12.56 10.02
N LYS A 77 -3.76 -12.10 10.80
CA LYS A 77 -3.40 -12.71 12.09
C LYS A 77 -4.47 -12.50 13.17
N PHE A 78 -5.29 -11.46 13.03
CA PHE A 78 -6.26 -11.05 14.06
C PHE A 78 -7.73 -11.27 13.70
N MET A 79 -8.06 -11.63 12.46
CA MET A 79 -9.39 -12.10 12.11
C MET A 79 -9.53 -13.58 12.48
N PRO A 80 -10.48 -13.96 13.36
CA PRO A 80 -10.74 -15.35 13.66
C PRO A 80 -11.29 -16.02 12.40
N TYR A 81 -10.51 -16.96 11.83
CA TYR A 81 -11.13 -17.96 10.96
C TYR A 81 -12.13 -18.76 11.79
N PRO A 82 -13.33 -19.06 11.29
CA PRO A 82 -14.20 -20.03 11.93
C PRO A 82 -13.46 -21.38 11.96
N ARG A 83 -12.85 -21.70 13.12
CA ARG A 83 -12.16 -22.97 13.34
C ARG A 83 -13.25 -24.04 13.50
N PRO A 84 -13.14 -25.22 12.88
CA PRO A 84 -13.96 -26.37 13.27
C PRO A 84 -13.76 -26.63 14.78
N PRO A 85 -14.77 -27.14 15.49
CA PRO A 85 -14.71 -27.29 16.95
C PRO A 85 -13.48 -28.12 17.34
N SER A 86 -12.52 -27.47 18.01
CA SER A 86 -11.34 -28.14 18.56
C SER A 86 -11.70 -28.97 19.80
N PRO A 87 -10.95 -30.06 20.07
CA PRO A 87 -11.17 -30.92 21.23
C PRO A 87 -10.96 -30.17 22.56
N PRO A 88 -11.51 -30.67 23.69
CA PRO A 88 -11.68 -29.91 24.94
C PRO A 88 -10.40 -29.44 25.66
N ASP A 89 -9.22 -29.92 25.24
CA ASP A 89 -7.98 -29.80 26.02
C ASP A 89 -6.94 -28.80 25.45
N GLU A 90 -7.29 -28.00 24.43
CA GLU A 90 -6.38 -26.96 23.94
C GLU A 90 -6.43 -25.70 24.83
N LEU A 91 -5.26 -25.30 25.34
CA LEU A 91 -5.04 -24.09 26.15
C LEU A 91 -5.70 -22.85 25.50
N PRO A 92 -6.25 -21.91 26.30
CA PRO A 92 -6.89 -20.72 25.77
C PRO A 92 -5.90 -19.88 24.97
N GLU A 93 -6.07 -19.87 23.66
CA GLU A 93 -5.30 -19.06 22.72
C GLU A 93 -5.41 -17.59 23.14
N THR A 94 -4.28 -16.98 23.50
CA THR A 94 -4.20 -15.61 24.02
C THR A 94 -4.84 -14.64 23.03
N ARG A 95 -6.06 -14.19 23.34
CA ARG A 95 -6.75 -13.18 22.53
C ARG A 95 -5.88 -11.91 22.51
N PRO A 96 -5.58 -11.37 21.33
CA PRO A 96 -4.82 -10.14 21.24
C PRO A 96 -5.63 -8.99 21.84
N ASP A 97 -4.96 -8.13 22.62
CA ASP A 97 -5.60 -6.96 23.20
C ASP A 97 -6.04 -6.01 22.08
N ILE A 98 -7.36 -5.82 21.96
CA ILE A 98 -7.99 -4.96 20.97
C ILE A 98 -7.44 -3.52 21.02
N ARG A 99 -7.00 -3.06 22.20
CA ARG A 99 -6.41 -1.74 22.39
C ARG A 99 -5.08 -1.60 21.64
N MET A 100 -4.25 -2.65 21.70
CA MET A 100 -2.97 -2.70 20.98
C MET A 100 -3.19 -2.73 19.47
N LEU A 101 -4.20 -3.47 19.01
CA LEU A 101 -4.57 -3.52 17.59
C LEU A 101 -4.99 -2.14 17.05
N ILE A 102 -5.86 -1.44 17.79
CA ILE A 102 -6.30 -0.09 17.44
C ILE A 102 -5.10 0.87 17.42
N PHE A 103 -4.22 0.81 18.43
CA PHE A 103 -3.04 1.66 18.49
C PHE A 103 -2.12 1.47 17.28
N ILE A 104 -1.80 0.21 16.93
CA ILE A 104 -0.96 -0.09 15.76
C ILE A 104 -1.66 0.38 14.47
N GLY A 105 -2.97 0.16 14.35
CA GLY A 105 -3.74 0.65 13.21
C GLY A 105 -3.65 2.17 13.03
N ILE A 106 -3.80 2.93 14.13
CA ILE A 106 -3.65 4.40 14.11
C ILE A 106 -2.24 4.79 13.67
N VAL A 107 -1.20 4.16 14.20
CA VAL A 107 0.20 4.46 13.84
C VAL A 107 0.44 4.23 12.34
N LEU A 108 -0.03 3.11 11.79
CA LEU A 108 0.12 2.80 10.36
C LEU A 108 -0.65 3.78 9.46
N VAL A 109 -1.85 4.20 9.88
CA VAL A 109 -2.64 5.22 9.15
C VAL A 109 -1.93 6.57 9.17
N VAL A 110 -1.45 7.02 10.34
CA VAL A 110 -0.72 8.28 10.47
C VAL A 110 0.57 8.26 9.66
N LEU A 111 1.31 7.14 9.69
CA LEU A 111 2.52 6.97 8.90
C LEU A 111 2.23 7.05 7.39
N GLY A 112 1.22 6.34 6.91
CA GLY A 112 0.78 6.40 5.52
C GLY A 112 0.35 7.80 5.09
N PHE A 113 -0.34 8.52 5.98
CA PHE A 113 -0.75 9.90 5.76
C PHE A 113 0.45 10.85 5.61
N VAL A 114 1.41 10.78 6.54
CA VAL A 114 2.64 11.60 6.49
C VAL A 114 3.42 11.31 5.20
N LEU A 115 3.58 10.04 4.82
CA LEU A 115 4.25 9.66 3.57
C LEU A 115 3.55 10.25 2.34
N THR A 116 2.21 10.22 2.32
CA THR A 116 1.40 10.80 1.23
C THR A 116 1.59 12.31 1.14
N VAL A 117 1.52 13.02 2.26
CA VAL A 117 1.72 14.48 2.30
C VAL A 117 3.10 14.87 1.78
N ASN A 118 4.15 14.12 2.17
CA ASN A 118 5.52 14.34 1.68
C ASN A 118 5.62 14.14 0.17
N LEU A 119 5.06 13.04 -0.33
CA LEU A 119 5.10 12.70 -1.75
C LEU A 119 4.42 13.76 -2.59
N VAL A 120 3.19 14.14 -2.22
CA VAL A 120 2.40 15.16 -2.91
C VAL A 120 3.14 16.50 -2.89
N SER A 121 3.62 16.93 -1.72
CA SER A 121 4.34 18.21 -1.58
C SER A 121 5.60 18.24 -2.46
N ALA A 122 6.36 17.16 -2.50
CA ALA A 122 7.57 17.08 -3.31
C ALA A 122 7.27 17.14 -4.81
N VAL A 123 6.30 16.33 -5.28
CA VAL A 123 5.93 16.27 -6.70
C VAL A 123 5.39 17.63 -7.18
N PHE A 124 4.45 18.23 -6.45
CA PHE A 124 3.88 19.51 -6.87
C PHE A 124 4.85 20.69 -6.75
N TYR A 125 5.77 20.69 -5.79
CA TYR A 125 6.83 21.69 -5.72
C TYR A 125 7.77 21.61 -6.93
N VAL A 126 8.13 20.40 -7.35
CA VAL A 126 8.99 20.21 -8.52
C VAL A 126 8.28 20.70 -9.77
N VAL A 127 7.01 20.30 -9.94
CA VAL A 127 6.21 20.75 -11.09
C VAL A 127 6.11 22.27 -11.13
N SER A 128 5.89 22.92 -9.98
CA SER A 128 5.75 24.37 -9.93
C SER A 128 7.02 25.14 -10.27
N VAL A 129 8.18 24.54 -10.02
CA VAL A 129 9.46 25.20 -10.33
C VAL A 129 9.95 24.88 -11.74
N VAL A 130 9.70 23.65 -12.23
CA VAL A 130 9.90 23.30 -13.64
C VAL A 130 9.04 24.18 -14.54
N ASP A 131 7.79 24.46 -14.12
CA ASP A 131 6.89 25.43 -14.75
C ASP A 131 7.54 26.83 -14.81
N GLN A 132 8.13 27.30 -13.72
CA GLN A 132 8.84 28.59 -13.67
C GLN A 132 10.15 28.62 -14.48
N GLY A 133 10.61 27.48 -14.99
CA GLY A 133 11.84 27.36 -15.77
C GLY A 133 13.12 27.54 -14.95
N GLU A 134 13.05 27.41 -13.62
CA GLU A 134 14.21 27.53 -12.74
C GLU A 134 14.91 26.17 -12.57
N SER A 135 16.25 26.18 -12.49
CA SER A 135 17.03 24.99 -12.19
C SER A 135 17.01 24.71 -10.70
N ILE A 136 16.50 23.53 -10.30
CA ILE A 136 16.42 23.12 -8.88
C ILE A 136 17.46 22.08 -8.52
N THR A 137 17.95 22.16 -7.29
CA THR A 137 18.66 21.06 -6.64
C THR A 137 17.75 20.30 -5.67
N PHE A 138 18.02 19.02 -5.45
CA PHE A 138 17.29 18.19 -4.49
C PHE A 138 17.23 18.79 -3.07
N LYS A 139 18.29 19.52 -2.68
CA LYS A 139 18.37 20.21 -1.39
C LYS A 139 17.33 21.33 -1.26
N ASP A 140 17.00 21.98 -2.37
CA ASP A 140 16.00 23.06 -2.39
C ASP A 140 14.59 22.48 -2.24
N VAL A 141 14.33 21.31 -2.84
CA VAL A 141 13.07 20.56 -2.62
C VAL A 141 12.90 20.25 -1.14
N LEU A 142 13.91 19.64 -0.50
CA LEU A 142 13.84 19.30 0.92
C LEU A 142 13.66 20.51 1.84
N ARG A 143 14.21 21.67 1.48
CA ARG A 143 14.05 22.92 2.24
C ARG A 143 12.69 23.57 2.06
N ALA A 144 12.06 23.40 0.90
CA ALA A 144 10.77 23.98 0.60
C ALA A 144 9.58 23.16 1.17
N LEU A 145 9.80 21.86 1.43
CA LEU A 145 8.76 20.95 1.94
C LEU A 145 8.08 21.42 3.23
N PRO A 146 8.80 21.83 4.31
CA PRO A 146 8.16 22.20 5.58
C PRO A 146 7.22 23.40 5.46
N GLY A 147 7.50 24.31 4.52
CA GLY A 147 6.68 25.51 4.29
C GLY A 147 5.32 25.21 3.67
N GLN A 148 5.18 24.11 2.94
CA GLN A 148 3.95 23.70 2.26
C GLN A 148 3.21 22.58 2.99
N TRP A 149 3.92 21.83 3.82
CA TRP A 149 3.41 20.71 4.60
C TRP A 149 2.10 21.00 5.33
N ARG A 150 2.02 22.12 6.04
CA ARG A 150 0.79 22.45 6.80
C ARG A 150 -0.43 22.52 5.89
N ARG A 151 -0.31 23.19 4.74
CA ARG A 151 -1.43 23.38 3.79
C ARG A 151 -1.80 22.06 3.11
N VAL A 152 -0.79 21.33 2.63
CA VAL A 152 -1.00 20.03 1.97
C VAL A 152 -1.56 19.00 2.96
N ALA A 153 -1.12 19.00 4.21
CA ALA A 153 -1.67 18.15 5.27
C ALA A 153 -3.13 18.49 5.56
N VAL A 154 -3.50 19.77 5.65
CA VAL A 154 -4.90 20.16 5.86
C VAL A 154 -5.77 19.70 4.68
N THR A 155 -5.34 19.93 3.44
CA THR A 155 -6.06 19.44 2.25
C THR A 155 -6.14 17.91 2.21
N GLY A 156 -5.04 17.23 2.54
CA GLY A 156 -5.01 15.76 2.59
C GLY A 156 -5.94 15.19 3.67
N PHE A 157 -5.99 15.83 4.84
CA PHE A 157 -6.88 15.41 5.93
C PHE A 157 -8.35 15.49 5.52
N TRP A 158 -8.76 16.55 4.81
CA TRP A 158 -10.10 16.62 4.21
C TRP A 158 -10.33 15.50 3.19
N GLY A 159 -9.30 15.11 2.44
CA GLY A 159 -9.36 13.95 1.53
C GLY A 159 -9.62 12.63 2.24
N GLU A 160 -8.86 12.36 3.29
CA GLU A 160 -9.07 11.18 4.13
C GLU A 160 -10.49 11.18 4.75
N LEU A 161 -10.99 12.35 5.17
CA LEU A 161 -12.36 12.48 5.68
C LEU A 161 -13.41 12.15 4.61
N PHE A 162 -13.20 12.58 3.36
CA PHE A 162 -14.08 12.22 2.24
C PHE A 162 -14.03 10.72 1.92
N PHE A 163 -12.85 10.10 1.94
CA PHE A 163 -12.72 8.65 1.77
C PHE A 163 -13.38 7.86 2.91
N ALA A 164 -13.21 8.30 4.16
CA ALA A 164 -13.86 7.70 5.32
C ALA A 164 -15.40 7.83 5.22
N GLY A 165 -15.90 9.01 4.83
CA GLY A 165 -17.32 9.23 4.58
C GLY A 165 -17.87 8.32 3.48
N MET A 166 -17.16 8.17 2.37
CA MET A 166 -17.53 7.24 1.30
C MET A 166 -17.56 5.80 1.81
N ALA A 167 -16.51 5.35 2.50
CA ALA A 167 -16.42 4.00 3.03
C ALA A 167 -17.59 3.69 3.98
N LEU A 168 -17.97 4.65 4.84
CA LEU A 168 -19.13 4.53 5.72
C LEU A 168 -20.43 4.36 4.92
N VAL A 169 -20.67 5.19 3.90
CA VAL A 169 -21.85 5.09 3.04
C VAL A 169 -21.90 3.74 2.33
N LEU A 170 -20.76 3.25 1.83
CA LEU A 170 -20.68 1.94 1.18
C LEU A 170 -21.00 0.79 2.14
N ILE A 171 -20.43 0.81 3.35
CA ILE A 171 -20.72 -0.21 4.38
C ILE A 171 -22.21 -0.20 4.74
N LEU A 172 -22.78 0.98 5.00
CA LEU A 172 -24.21 1.11 5.31
C LEU A 172 -25.09 0.62 4.16
N SER A 173 -24.75 0.98 2.92
CA SER A 173 -25.48 0.51 1.74
C SER A 173 -25.43 -1.02 1.60
N GLN A 174 -24.27 -1.63 1.89
CA GLN A 174 -24.11 -3.07 1.83
C GLN A 174 -24.94 -3.79 2.90
N ILE A 175 -24.96 -3.27 4.13
CA ILE A 175 -25.79 -3.80 5.23
C ILE A 175 -27.27 -3.72 4.86
N LEU A 176 -27.73 -2.58 4.33
CA LEU A 176 -29.11 -2.40 3.89
C LEU A 176 -29.48 -3.37 2.77
N ILE A 177 -28.60 -3.56 1.78
CA ILE A 177 -28.83 -4.53 0.70
C ILE A 177 -28.97 -5.94 1.27
N MET A 178 -28.08 -6.36 2.16
CA MET A 178 -28.15 -7.69 2.80
C MET A 178 -29.40 -7.88 3.66
N MET A 179 -29.93 -6.81 4.25
CA MET A 179 -31.13 -6.89 5.11
C MET A 179 -32.43 -6.97 4.32
N PHE A 180 -32.53 -6.29 3.17
CA PHE A 180 -33.78 -6.20 2.40
C PHE A 180 -33.83 -7.10 1.18
N PHE A 181 -32.70 -7.46 0.59
CA PHE A 181 -32.64 -8.31 -0.58
C PHE A 181 -32.18 -9.71 -0.22
N ASP A 182 -33.07 -10.68 -0.43
CA ASP A 182 -32.69 -12.08 -0.46
C ASP A 182 -31.79 -12.30 -1.69
N VAL A 183 -30.50 -12.53 -1.43
CA VAL A 183 -29.43 -12.65 -2.44
C VAL A 183 -29.74 -13.75 -3.47
N SER A 184 -30.67 -14.65 -3.16
CA SER A 184 -31.14 -15.71 -4.07
C SER A 184 -31.99 -15.20 -5.25
N ARG A 185 -32.63 -14.03 -5.15
CA ARG A 185 -33.61 -13.54 -6.14
C ARG A 185 -33.06 -12.51 -7.11
N VAL A 186 -32.00 -11.78 -6.74
CA VAL A 186 -31.34 -10.82 -7.61
C VAL A 186 -30.20 -11.53 -8.34
N PRO A 187 -30.07 -11.41 -9.67
CA PRO A 187 -28.91 -11.94 -10.37
C PRO A 187 -27.65 -11.29 -9.80
N LEU A 188 -26.85 -12.08 -9.08
CA LEU A 188 -25.63 -11.64 -8.39
C LEU A 188 -24.70 -10.84 -9.33
N LEU A 189 -24.69 -11.18 -10.61
CA LEU A 189 -23.99 -10.44 -11.66
C LEU A 189 -24.44 -8.97 -11.77
N ILE A 190 -25.75 -8.70 -11.77
CA ILE A 190 -26.29 -7.33 -11.89
C ILE A 190 -25.92 -6.51 -10.66
N LEU A 191 -26.05 -7.10 -9.47
CA LEU A 191 -25.66 -6.43 -8.22
C LEU A 191 -24.17 -6.06 -8.23
N ILE A 192 -23.29 -6.97 -8.66
CA ILE A 192 -21.86 -6.70 -8.77
C ILE A 192 -21.58 -5.57 -9.75
N ILE A 193 -22.18 -5.61 -10.95
CA ILE A 193 -21.96 -4.59 -11.98
C ILE A 193 -22.41 -3.20 -11.49
N VAL A 194 -23.59 -3.11 -10.88
CA VAL A 194 -24.14 -1.85 -10.37
C VAL A 194 -23.26 -1.32 -9.23
N THR A 195 -22.95 -2.14 -8.23
CA THR A 195 -22.11 -1.72 -7.10
C THR A 195 -20.73 -1.29 -7.57
N PHE A 196 -20.10 -2.06 -8.46
CA PHE A 196 -18.79 -1.72 -9.02
C PHE A 196 -18.83 -0.41 -9.80
N SER A 197 -19.84 -0.21 -10.64
CA SER A 197 -20.01 1.02 -11.43
C SER A 197 -20.19 2.26 -10.54
N VAL A 198 -21.04 2.14 -9.51
CA VAL A 198 -21.30 3.22 -8.54
C VAL A 198 -20.02 3.56 -7.78
N VAL A 199 -19.38 2.57 -7.16
CA VAL A 199 -18.13 2.76 -6.39
C VAL A 199 -17.05 3.41 -7.26
N ARG A 200 -16.83 2.92 -8.48
CA ARG A 200 -15.83 3.47 -9.40
C ARG A 200 -16.14 4.91 -9.81
N SER A 201 -17.41 5.23 -10.05
CA SER A 201 -17.82 6.60 -10.40
C SER A 201 -17.56 7.58 -9.26
N PHE A 202 -17.87 7.19 -8.01
CA PHE A 202 -17.56 8.01 -6.84
C PHE A 202 -16.07 8.16 -6.61
N LEU A 203 -15.29 7.08 -6.72
CA LEU A 203 -13.83 7.12 -6.61
C LEU A 203 -13.22 8.06 -7.64
N PHE A 204 -13.69 8.01 -8.89
CA PHE A 204 -13.27 8.95 -9.93
C PHE A 204 -13.42 10.40 -9.47
N PHE A 205 -14.60 10.80 -9.00
CA PHE A 205 -14.83 12.18 -8.57
C PHE A 205 -14.00 12.59 -7.36
N ILE A 206 -13.90 11.74 -6.33
CA ILE A 206 -13.12 12.07 -5.12
C ILE A 206 -11.63 12.17 -5.45
N VAL A 207 -11.07 11.18 -6.14
CA VAL A 207 -9.64 11.15 -6.48
C VAL A 207 -9.28 12.33 -7.37
N THR A 208 -10.03 12.57 -8.46
CA THR A 208 -9.70 13.67 -9.38
C THR A 208 -9.84 15.03 -8.73
N THR A 209 -10.88 15.23 -7.91
CA THR A 209 -11.05 16.48 -7.16
C THR A 209 -9.93 16.68 -6.14
N LEU A 210 -9.51 15.62 -5.45
CA LEU A 210 -8.41 15.68 -4.50
C LEU A 210 -7.07 16.00 -5.17
N GLN A 211 -6.76 15.38 -6.31
CA GLN A 211 -5.55 15.71 -7.07
C GLN A 211 -5.54 17.18 -7.52
N MET A 212 -6.69 17.70 -7.97
CA MET A 212 -6.83 19.13 -8.31
C MET A 212 -6.73 20.03 -7.07
N ALA A 213 -7.28 19.62 -5.94
CA ALA A 213 -7.17 20.37 -4.69
C ALA A 213 -5.71 20.46 -4.22
N TYR A 214 -4.91 19.40 -4.37
CA TYR A 214 -3.47 19.45 -4.10
C TYR A 214 -2.73 20.43 -5.02
N ALA A 215 -3.04 20.42 -6.31
CA ALA A 215 -2.49 21.39 -7.25
C ALA A 215 -2.82 22.83 -6.81
N VAL A 216 -4.10 23.12 -6.56
CA VAL A 216 -4.56 24.43 -6.08
C VAL A 216 -3.89 24.81 -4.75
N THR A 217 -3.66 23.83 -3.87
CA THR A 217 -3.02 24.08 -2.57
C THR A 217 -1.58 24.60 -2.72
N VAL A 218 -0.85 24.05 -3.69
CA VAL A 218 0.54 24.43 -3.95
C VAL A 218 0.62 25.71 -4.78
N PHE A 219 -0.18 25.82 -5.84
CA PHE A 219 -0.13 26.96 -6.78
C PHE A 219 -0.85 28.20 -6.27
N GLU A 220 -2.09 28.07 -5.79
CA GLU A 220 -2.92 29.19 -5.34
C GLU A 220 -2.79 29.45 -3.83
N LYS A 221 -2.00 28.65 -3.09
CA LYS A 221 -1.76 28.77 -1.63
C LYS A 221 -3.03 28.70 -0.76
N LEU A 222 -4.11 28.13 -1.29
CA LEU A 222 -5.34 27.81 -0.56
C LEU A 222 -5.19 26.48 0.18
N ASP A 223 -5.98 26.21 1.21
CA ASP A 223 -5.92 24.94 1.95
C ASP A 223 -7.30 24.37 2.28
N GLY A 224 -7.34 23.06 2.58
CA GLY A 224 -8.53 22.37 3.05
C GLY A 224 -9.71 22.45 2.09
N LEU A 225 -10.89 22.73 2.62
CA LEU A 225 -12.13 22.77 1.85
C LEU A 225 -12.14 23.87 0.77
N ALA A 226 -11.45 24.99 0.99
CA ALA A 226 -11.36 26.06 0.00
C ALA A 226 -10.63 25.58 -1.27
N ALA A 227 -9.55 24.82 -1.09
CA ALA A 227 -8.82 24.18 -2.19
C ALA A 227 -9.69 23.15 -2.93
N TYR A 228 -10.53 22.39 -2.22
CA TYR A 228 -11.49 21.46 -2.83
C TYR A 228 -12.54 22.15 -3.68
N ILE A 229 -13.18 23.20 -3.16
CA ILE A 229 -14.23 23.94 -3.87
C ILE A 229 -13.64 24.56 -5.14
N ARG A 230 -12.42 25.11 -5.04
CA ARG A 230 -11.70 25.67 -6.17
C ARG A 230 -11.29 24.60 -7.18
N GLY A 231 -10.72 23.48 -6.72
CA GLY A 231 -10.36 22.34 -7.55
C GLY A 231 -11.57 21.75 -8.28
N TRP A 232 -12.72 21.63 -7.61
CA TRP A 232 -13.97 21.19 -8.22
C TRP A 232 -14.48 22.15 -9.29
N LYS A 233 -14.41 23.47 -9.05
CA LYS A 233 -14.80 24.48 -10.06
C LYS A 233 -13.93 24.39 -11.32
N LEU A 234 -12.62 24.19 -11.16
CA LEU A 234 -11.70 23.97 -12.28
C LEU A 234 -12.04 22.66 -13.02
N LEU A 235 -12.25 21.57 -12.27
CA LEU A 235 -12.59 20.26 -12.82
C LEU A 235 -13.92 20.26 -13.58
N LYS A 236 -14.95 20.94 -13.05
CA LYS A 236 -16.29 21.01 -13.64
C LYS A 236 -16.28 21.59 -15.06
N SER A 237 -15.41 22.57 -15.31
CA SER A 237 -15.28 23.19 -16.64
C SER A 237 -14.69 22.24 -17.70
N ARG A 238 -13.96 21.20 -17.27
CA ARG A 238 -13.16 20.31 -18.14
C ARG A 238 -13.24 18.84 -17.70
N TRP A 239 -14.41 18.42 -17.23
CA TRP A 239 -14.60 17.09 -16.64
C TRP A 239 -14.31 15.96 -17.65
N TRP A 240 -14.53 16.21 -18.94
CA TRP A 240 -14.26 15.25 -20.00
C TRP A 240 -12.76 14.95 -20.12
N ILE A 241 -11.88 15.95 -20.01
CA ILE A 241 -10.42 15.78 -20.04
C ILE A 241 -9.98 14.94 -18.83
N ALA A 242 -10.51 15.28 -17.66
CA ALA A 242 -10.21 14.55 -16.43
C ALA A 242 -10.66 13.10 -16.50
N LEU A 243 -11.80 12.82 -17.13
CA LEU A 243 -12.27 11.46 -17.38
C LEU A 243 -11.27 10.68 -18.25
N TRP A 244 -10.81 11.26 -19.36
CA TRP A 244 -9.82 10.60 -20.21
C TRP A 244 -8.49 10.34 -19.50
N ILE A 245 -7.97 11.32 -18.76
CA ILE A 245 -6.74 11.16 -17.99
C ILE A 245 -6.92 10.07 -16.92
N PHE A 246 -8.06 10.06 -16.23
CA PHE A 246 -8.36 9.04 -15.24
C PHE A 246 -8.43 7.65 -15.87
N VAL A 247 -9.16 7.49 -16.97
CA VAL A 247 -9.23 6.21 -17.68
C VAL A 247 -7.85 5.75 -18.14
N LEU A 248 -7.04 6.66 -18.70
CA LEU A 248 -5.72 6.33 -19.23
C LEU A 248 -4.71 5.96 -18.15
N LEU A 249 -4.77 6.59 -16.97
CA LEU A 249 -3.82 6.35 -15.87
C LEU A 249 -4.31 5.31 -14.85
N ASP A 250 -5.60 5.29 -14.54
CA ASP A 250 -6.18 4.42 -13.51
C ASP A 250 -6.44 3.00 -14.03
N LEU A 251 -6.85 2.83 -15.31
CA LEU A 251 -7.04 1.48 -15.86
C LEU A 251 -5.75 0.65 -15.84
N PRO A 252 -4.59 1.11 -16.36
CA PRO A 252 -3.37 0.32 -16.32
C PRO A 252 -2.91 0.03 -14.89
N LYS A 253 -3.04 1.02 -14.00
CA LYS A 253 -2.70 0.87 -12.57
C LYS A 253 -3.53 -0.22 -11.90
N THR A 254 -4.84 -0.22 -12.14
CA THR A 254 -5.75 -1.21 -11.55
C THR A 254 -5.55 -2.59 -12.15
N MET A 255 -5.37 -2.69 -13.47
CA MET A 255 -5.05 -3.95 -14.14
C MET A 255 -3.74 -4.56 -13.61
N LEU A 256 -2.69 -3.74 -13.43
CA LEU A 256 -1.43 -4.21 -12.85
C LEU A 256 -1.60 -4.67 -11.40
N GLY A 257 -2.36 -3.91 -10.59
CA GLY A 257 -2.67 -4.28 -9.21
C GLY A 257 -3.43 -5.60 -9.09
N ASP A 258 -4.46 -5.79 -9.92
CA ASP A 258 -5.27 -7.00 -9.96
C ASP A 258 -4.45 -8.20 -10.44
N ALA A 259 -3.60 -8.01 -11.46
CA ALA A 259 -2.69 -9.05 -11.94
C ALA A 259 -1.69 -9.49 -10.85
N LEU A 260 -1.06 -8.53 -10.16
CA LEU A 260 -0.16 -8.83 -9.05
C LEU A 260 -0.90 -9.53 -7.90
N SER A 261 -2.11 -9.08 -7.56
CA SER A 261 -2.94 -9.73 -6.54
C SER A 261 -3.29 -11.17 -6.91
N ALA A 262 -3.63 -11.43 -8.17
CA ALA A 262 -3.94 -12.77 -8.67
C ALA A 262 -2.71 -13.69 -8.59
N ILE A 263 -1.51 -13.19 -8.89
CA ILE A 263 -0.26 -13.93 -8.74
C ILE A 263 0.02 -14.25 -7.26
N VAL A 264 -0.15 -13.28 -6.35
CA VAL A 264 0.06 -13.50 -4.92
C VAL A 264 -0.93 -14.55 -4.39
N LYS A 265 -2.21 -14.46 -4.78
CA LYS A 265 -3.24 -15.44 -4.40
C LYS A 265 -2.95 -16.83 -4.95
N SER A 266 -2.46 -16.94 -6.19
CA SER A 266 -2.11 -18.24 -6.78
C SER A 266 -0.91 -18.89 -6.07
N GLN A 267 0.08 -18.09 -5.67
CA GLN A 267 1.22 -18.56 -4.86
C GLN A 267 0.77 -19.04 -3.47
N GLN A 268 -0.13 -18.30 -2.80
CA GLN A 268 -0.69 -18.71 -1.51
C GLN A 268 -1.49 -20.01 -1.61
N CYS A 269 -2.28 -20.17 -2.67
CA CYS A 269 -3.04 -21.39 -2.93
C CYS A 269 -2.13 -22.62 -3.15
N LEU A 270 -1.03 -22.45 -3.88
CA LEU A 270 -0.03 -23.50 -4.06
C LEU A 270 0.66 -23.89 -2.74
N HIS A 271 0.96 -22.91 -1.89
CA HIS A 271 1.53 -23.16 -0.56
C HIS A 271 0.57 -23.96 0.34
N MET A 272 -0.71 -23.61 0.38
CA MET A 272 -1.72 -24.37 1.14
C MET A 272 -1.86 -25.81 0.62
N LYS A 273 -1.93 -25.98 -0.70
CA LYS A 273 -2.04 -27.31 -1.31
C LYS A 273 -0.82 -28.19 -1.01
N ARG A 274 0.36 -27.58 -0.91
CA ARG A 274 1.61 -28.27 -0.52
C ARG A 274 1.61 -28.67 0.96
N SER A 275 1.13 -27.81 1.86
CA SER A 275 1.01 -28.17 3.29
C SER A 275 0.00 -29.30 3.53
N ASP A 276 -1.11 -29.32 2.78
CA ASP A 276 -2.09 -30.41 2.85
C ASP A 276 -1.49 -31.75 2.39
N LEU A 277 -0.66 -31.72 1.33
CA LEU A 277 0.07 -32.88 0.84
C LEU A 277 1.06 -33.43 1.87
N TYR A 278 1.79 -32.57 2.57
CA TYR A 278 2.68 -33.01 3.65
C TYR A 278 1.88 -33.60 4.83
N LEU A 279 0.77 -32.98 5.22
CA LEU A 279 -0.09 -33.54 6.27
C LEU A 279 -0.67 -34.91 5.89
N GLN A 280 -1.03 -35.09 4.62
CA GLN A 280 -1.55 -36.36 4.11
C GLN A 280 -0.47 -37.45 4.03
N GLU A 281 0.77 -37.10 3.70
CA GLU A 281 1.92 -38.01 3.70
C GLU A 281 2.35 -38.41 5.12
N TRP A 282 2.26 -37.48 6.08
CA TRP A 282 2.50 -37.76 7.51
C TRP A 282 1.39 -38.60 8.15
N MET A 283 0.13 -38.45 7.70
CA MET A 283 -1.00 -39.25 8.18
C MET A 283 -1.17 -40.58 7.43
N ALA A 284 -0.36 -40.86 6.41
CA ALA A 284 -0.37 -42.15 5.74
C ALA A 284 0.16 -43.22 6.71
N PRO A 285 -0.62 -44.27 7.03
CA PRO A 285 -0.18 -45.30 7.97
C PRO A 285 1.05 -46.00 7.37
N THR A 286 2.20 -45.80 8.00
CA THR A 286 3.42 -46.53 7.66
C THR A 286 3.14 -48.01 7.90
N LYS A 287 2.99 -48.77 6.80
CA LYS A 287 2.92 -50.24 6.90
C LYS A 287 4.20 -50.71 7.61
N PRO A 288 4.10 -51.43 8.74
CA PRO A 288 5.29 -51.92 9.42
C PRO A 288 5.99 -52.92 8.50
N ARG A 289 7.16 -52.52 7.98
CA ARG A 289 8.05 -53.37 7.20
C ARG A 289 8.86 -54.27 8.16
N TRP A 290 8.16 -55.16 8.86
CA TRP A 290 8.77 -56.20 9.67
C TRP A 290 8.07 -57.52 9.40
N LYS A 291 8.60 -58.28 8.43
CA LYS A 291 8.48 -59.74 8.34
C LYS A 291 9.38 -60.26 7.21
N SER A 292 10.60 -60.66 7.55
CA SER A 292 11.24 -61.92 7.12
C SER A 292 12.76 -61.87 7.36
N VAL A 293 13.19 -61.87 8.62
CA VAL A 293 14.55 -62.31 8.99
C VAL A 293 14.43 -63.25 10.18
N HIS A 294 13.78 -64.40 10.00
CA HIS A 294 13.87 -65.53 10.92
C HIS A 294 13.73 -66.83 10.12
N SER A 295 14.84 -67.23 9.49
CA SER A 295 15.10 -68.61 9.10
C SER A 295 16.54 -68.68 8.56
N SER A 296 17.53 -68.77 9.46
CA SER A 296 18.84 -69.40 9.24
C SER A 296 19.77 -69.06 10.41
N ARG A 297 19.74 -69.88 11.47
CA ARG A 297 20.90 -70.29 12.28
C ARG A 297 20.41 -71.06 13.51
N SER A 298 20.13 -72.33 13.27
CA SER A 298 20.24 -73.38 14.27
C SER A 298 21.54 -74.10 13.97
N SER A 299 22.58 -73.88 14.80
CA SER A 299 23.71 -74.79 15.07
C SER A 299 24.91 -74.00 15.61
N ALA A 300 25.20 -74.18 16.91
CA ALA A 300 26.44 -73.99 17.66
C ALA A 300 26.10 -73.36 19.03
N GLN A 301 25.83 -74.14 20.08
CA GLN A 301 26.82 -74.82 20.94
C GLN A 301 27.66 -73.75 21.69
N THR A 302 27.30 -73.36 22.91
CA THR A 302 27.59 -74.00 24.22
C THR A 302 28.55 -73.08 24.99
N GLU A 303 28.35 -73.07 26.32
CA GLU A 303 29.27 -72.66 27.39
C GLU A 303 29.25 -71.22 27.95
N GLN A 304 28.89 -71.19 29.25
CA GLN A 304 29.58 -70.50 30.36
C GLN A 304 29.54 -68.96 30.41
N THR A 305 29.42 -68.27 31.55
CA THR A 305 28.99 -68.50 32.95
C THR A 305 29.05 -67.11 33.61
N THR A 306 28.17 -66.87 34.58
CA THR A 306 28.38 -66.03 35.81
C THR A 306 28.57 -64.51 35.76
N GLY A 307 27.92 -63.84 36.74
CA GLY A 307 28.19 -62.47 37.26
C GLY A 307 27.01 -61.52 36.99
N PHE A 308 26.01 -61.32 37.86
CA PHE A 308 25.99 -60.85 39.27
C PHE A 308 26.45 -59.39 39.44
N ASP A 309 25.48 -58.49 39.68
CA ASP A 309 25.43 -57.35 40.63
C ASP A 309 24.55 -56.19 40.07
N SER A 310 23.38 -55.91 40.65
CA SER A 310 23.13 -55.06 41.85
C SER A 310 23.28 -53.57 41.52
N ALA A 311 22.18 -52.81 41.41
CA ALA A 311 21.56 -52.00 42.47
C ALA A 311 21.66 -50.50 42.04
N ASP A 312 20.54 -49.77 41.93
CA ASP A 312 19.98 -48.90 42.99
C ASP A 312 20.84 -47.60 43.14
N THR A 313 20.39 -46.37 43.36
CA THR A 313 19.11 -45.65 43.35
C THR A 313 19.48 -44.21 43.73
N ARG A 314 18.70 -43.21 43.25
CA ARG A 314 18.57 -41.81 43.74
C ARG A 314 19.83 -40.92 43.84
N GLU A 315 19.75 -39.73 43.26
CA GLU A 315 19.52 -38.50 44.05
C GLU A 315 19.14 -37.31 43.16
N SER A 316 18.28 -36.48 43.72
CA SER A 316 17.79 -35.14 43.35
C SER A 316 17.68 -34.40 44.70
N PRO A 317 17.42 -33.07 44.83
CA PRO A 317 17.28 -31.99 43.86
C PRO A 317 18.01 -30.68 44.33
N GLU A 318 17.59 -29.57 43.71
CA GLU A 318 17.39 -28.24 44.34
C GLU A 318 18.57 -27.26 44.38
N GLU A 319 18.52 -26.27 43.46
CA GLU A 319 19.22 -25.00 43.62
C GLU A 319 18.20 -23.85 43.52
N LYS A 320 18.05 -23.14 44.65
CA LYS A 320 17.32 -21.87 44.81
C LYS A 320 18.23 -20.72 44.36
N GLY A 321 17.68 -19.78 43.61
CA GLY A 321 18.30 -18.48 43.32
C GLY A 321 17.26 -17.37 43.38
N GLU A 322 17.22 -16.67 44.51
CA GLU A 322 16.36 -15.54 44.86
C GLU A 322 17.06 -14.23 44.43
N ASN A 323 16.37 -13.39 43.67
CA ASN A 323 16.86 -12.09 43.17
C ASN A 323 16.54 -10.95 44.15
N GLN A 324 17.49 -10.02 44.27
CA GLN A 324 17.32 -8.65 44.78
C GLN A 324 16.68 -7.72 43.75
#